data_AF-A0A0W8CMW2-F1
#
_entry.id   AF-A0A0W8CMW2-F1
#
_cell.length_a   1.000
_cell.length_b   1.000
_cell.length_c   1.000
_cell.angle_alpha   90.00
_cell.angle_beta   90.00
_cell.angle_gamma   90.00
#
_symmetry.space_group_name_H-M   'P 1'
#
loop_
_entity.id
_entity.type
_entity.pdbx_description
1 polymer ?
#
loop_
_entity_poly.entity_id
_entity_poly.type
_entity_poly.pdbx_seq_one_letter_code
_entity_poly.pdbx_strand_id
1 'polypeptide(L)'
;MGSSGAGKTTLMDVIAGRKTGGTIRGEVLLNGYPATELAIRRATGYCEQVDIHSDASTFREALTFSAFLRQDAAVSDIEKYNTVNECLDLLDLHSIADQIIRNSSAEQMKRLTIGVELAAQPSVLFLDEPTSGLDARSAKLIMDGVRKVADTGRTVICTIHQPSAEVFCVFDRLLLLKRGGETVFFGDLGENASTLIDYFETIDGVPKLAKDYNPATWMLEVIGAGVGKCDDKFDFVSCFKNSEHFYLLQDYFSVSKSSLQPLTFTRKRAASNVTQAKFLLNRFFDLYWQTPSYNLTRFIVSIIIGVAFGITFIDAEYSSYQGINSGLGTAYMTTSFITYITFNAVLPITYRERASYYRERSSEMYNAFWYFMGSTIVEIPYCFGQVLSSW
;
A
#
# COMPACT_ATOMS: atom_id res chain seq x y z
N MET A 1 -11.20 -4.94 15.85
CA MET A 1 -12.06 -6.03 15.34
C MET A 1 -13.53 -5.66 15.46
N GLY A 2 -14.45 -6.47 14.92
CA GLY A 2 -15.88 -6.16 14.95
C GLY A 2 -16.64 -6.73 13.76
N SER A 3 -17.97 -6.65 13.81
CA SER A 3 -18.86 -7.17 12.76
C SER A 3 -18.60 -6.54 11.38
N SER A 4 -19.01 -7.23 10.32
CA SER A 4 -19.03 -6.63 8.99
C SER A 4 -19.94 -5.39 9.00
N GLY A 5 -19.46 -4.27 8.46
CA GLY A 5 -20.16 -2.98 8.54
C GLY A 5 -20.09 -2.26 9.89
N ALA A 6 -19.27 -2.70 10.85
CA ALA A 6 -19.04 -1.98 12.11
C ALA A 6 -18.27 -0.66 11.95
N GLY A 7 -17.71 -0.37 10.78
CA GLY A 7 -16.93 0.86 10.53
C GLY A 7 -15.45 0.76 10.90
N LYS A 8 -14.87 -0.45 10.98
CA LYS A 8 -13.45 -0.70 11.29
C LYS A 8 -12.51 0.06 10.33
N THR A 9 -12.61 -0.23 9.04
CA THR A 9 -11.81 0.42 7.99
C THR A 9 -12.11 1.92 7.94
N THR A 10 -13.38 2.32 8.09
CA THR A 10 -13.75 3.75 8.15
C THR A 10 -13.08 4.49 9.30
N LEU A 11 -13.03 3.91 10.50
CA LEU A 11 -12.36 4.51 11.65
C LEU A 11 -10.86 4.63 11.39
N MET A 12 -10.25 3.58 10.85
CA MET A 12 -8.83 3.57 10.52
C MET A 12 -8.48 4.61 9.44
N ASP A 13 -9.29 4.75 8.39
CA ASP A 13 -9.14 5.78 7.35
C ASP A 13 -9.23 7.20 7.92
N VAL A 14 -10.11 7.41 8.91
CA VAL A 14 -10.25 8.71 9.58
C VAL A 14 -9.01 9.02 10.41
N ILE A 15 -8.51 8.07 11.19
CA ILE A 15 -7.30 8.24 12.01
C ILE A 15 -6.05 8.44 11.13
N ALA A 16 -5.96 7.72 10.01
CA ALA A 16 -4.88 7.86 9.04
C ALA A 16 -5.00 9.11 8.14
N GLY A 17 -6.03 9.95 8.32
CA GLY A 17 -6.21 11.18 7.55
C GLY A 17 -6.48 10.96 6.06
N ARG A 18 -7.05 9.81 5.69
CA ARG A 18 -7.36 9.42 4.30
C ARG A 18 -8.81 9.64 3.91
N LYS A 19 -9.71 9.80 4.89
CA LYS A 19 -11.15 10.00 4.62
C LYS A 19 -11.41 11.39 4.01
N THR A 20 -11.94 11.42 2.79
CA THR A 20 -12.20 12.67 2.03
C THR A 20 -13.63 13.20 2.15
N GLY A 21 -14.53 12.51 2.84
CA GLY A 21 -15.93 12.92 2.96
C GLY A 21 -16.59 12.48 4.26
N GLY A 22 -17.70 13.14 4.60
CA GLY A 22 -18.39 12.99 5.88
C GLY A 22 -18.06 14.10 6.88
N THR A 23 -18.65 14.05 8.07
CA THR A 23 -18.34 14.96 9.18
C THR A 23 -17.53 14.22 10.23
N ILE A 24 -16.31 14.67 10.48
CA ILE A 24 -15.45 14.13 11.54
C ILE A 24 -15.67 15.00 12.79
N ARG A 25 -15.93 14.35 13.94
CA ARG A 25 -16.05 15.00 15.25
C ARG A 25 -15.06 14.36 16.21
N GLY A 26 -14.47 15.17 17.10
CA GLY A 26 -13.41 14.76 18.01
C GLY A 26 -12.03 15.19 17.52
N GLU A 27 -10.99 14.81 18.27
CA GLU A 27 -9.60 15.13 17.98
C GLU A 27 -8.74 13.87 18.00
N VAL A 28 -7.71 13.84 17.15
CA VAL A 28 -6.68 12.80 17.14
C VAL A 28 -5.40 13.43 17.66
N LEU A 29 -4.80 12.82 18.67
CA LEU A 29 -3.57 13.31 19.28
C LEU A 29 -2.40 12.38 18.93
N LEU A 30 -1.28 12.96 18.49
CA LEU A 30 0.01 12.28 18.35
C LEU A 30 0.96 12.82 19.41
N ASN A 31 1.52 11.95 20.26
CA ASN A 31 2.32 12.35 21.42
C ASN A 31 1.64 13.37 22.35
N GLY A 32 0.31 13.36 22.45
CA GLY A 32 -0.47 14.32 23.26
C GLY A 32 -0.72 15.68 22.58
N TYR A 33 -0.28 15.87 21.33
CA TYR A 33 -0.54 17.09 20.56
C TYR A 33 -1.53 16.82 19.42
N PRO A 34 -2.39 17.79 19.06
CA PRO A 34 -3.29 17.67 17.91
C PRO A 34 -2.55 17.27 16.63
N ALA A 35 -2.98 16.18 16.03
CA ALA A 35 -2.36 15.60 14.85
C ALA A 35 -2.73 16.42 13.61
N THR A 36 -1.76 17.14 13.05
CA THR A 36 -1.96 17.80 11.75
C THR A 36 -1.98 16.78 10.62
N GLU A 37 -2.71 17.04 9.54
CA GLU A 37 -2.78 16.15 8.37
C GLU A 37 -1.39 15.81 7.81
N LEU A 38 -0.50 16.81 7.80
CA LEU A 38 0.90 16.64 7.38
C LEU A 38 1.66 15.69 8.31
N ALA A 39 1.49 15.83 9.62
CA ALA A 39 2.14 14.97 10.61
C ALA A 39 1.65 13.53 10.52
N ILE A 40 0.34 13.33 10.35
CA ILE A 40 -0.25 12.00 10.14
C ILE A 40 0.37 11.37 8.88
N ARG A 41 0.34 12.06 7.74
CA ARG A 41 0.86 11.50 6.48
C ARG A 41 2.37 11.17 6.49
N ARG A 42 3.17 11.90 7.27
CA ARG A 42 4.62 11.66 7.36
C ARG A 42 5.04 10.69 8.46
N ALA A 43 4.32 10.66 9.58
CA ALA A 43 4.64 9.79 10.71
C ALA A 43 4.01 8.39 10.58
N THR A 44 3.05 8.22 9.67
CA THR A 44 2.28 6.99 9.53
C THR A 44 2.58 6.26 8.22
N GLY A 45 2.55 4.92 8.27
CA GLY A 45 2.48 4.05 7.10
C GLY A 45 1.11 3.41 7.01
N TYR A 46 0.61 3.18 5.80
CA TYR A 46 -0.72 2.58 5.59
C TYR A 46 -0.65 1.47 4.54
N CYS A 47 -0.87 0.23 4.97
CA CYS A 47 -1.03 -0.91 4.10
C CYS A 47 -2.51 -1.09 3.78
N GLU A 48 -2.88 -0.85 2.53
CA GLU A 48 -4.22 -1.10 2.01
C GLU A 48 -4.52 -2.60 1.92
N GLN A 49 -5.82 -2.95 1.86
CA GLN A 49 -6.27 -4.33 1.71
C GLN A 49 -5.79 -4.95 0.38
N VAL A 50 -5.67 -4.16 -0.69
CA VAL A 50 -5.19 -4.61 -2.00
C VAL A 50 -3.71 -4.28 -2.15
N ASP A 51 -2.89 -5.29 -2.45
CA ASP A 51 -1.46 -5.14 -2.65
C ASP A 51 -1.17 -4.68 -4.09
N ILE A 52 -0.74 -3.43 -4.24
CA ILE A 52 -0.49 -2.81 -5.54
C ILE A 52 0.97 -2.35 -5.60
N HIS A 53 1.75 -2.91 -6.52
CA HIS A 53 3.15 -2.53 -6.76
C HIS A 53 3.43 -2.47 -8.27
N SER A 54 4.57 -1.93 -8.66
CA SER A 54 5.02 -2.00 -10.05
C SER A 54 5.49 -3.42 -10.36
N ASP A 55 4.86 -4.07 -11.33
CA ASP A 55 5.15 -5.46 -11.69
C ASP A 55 6.57 -5.68 -12.19
N ALA A 56 7.17 -4.63 -12.79
CA ALA A 56 8.48 -4.68 -13.42
C ALA A 56 9.62 -4.29 -12.46
N SER A 57 9.35 -4.02 -11.19
CA SER A 57 10.40 -3.79 -10.19
C SER A 57 10.74 -5.09 -9.47
N THR A 58 11.94 -5.18 -8.91
CA THR A 58 12.28 -6.22 -7.93
C THR A 58 11.79 -5.88 -6.52
N PHE A 59 11.73 -6.86 -5.62
CA PHE A 59 11.38 -6.61 -4.21
C PHE A 59 12.32 -5.60 -3.57
N ARG A 60 13.64 -5.75 -3.78
CA ARG A 60 14.68 -4.84 -3.29
C ARG A 60 14.52 -3.45 -3.88
N GLU A 61 14.25 -3.33 -5.18
CA GLU A 61 14.01 -2.04 -5.84
C GLU A 61 12.80 -1.32 -5.25
N ALA A 62 11.69 -2.02 -5.03
CA ALA A 62 10.48 -1.43 -4.45
C ALA A 62 10.70 -0.92 -3.01
N LEU A 63 11.41 -1.70 -2.17
CA LEU A 63 11.78 -1.28 -0.81
C LEU A 63 12.72 -0.07 -0.84
N THR A 64 13.74 -0.12 -1.70
CA THR A 64 14.72 0.98 -1.88
C THR A 64 14.02 2.24 -2.35
N PHE A 65 13.12 2.14 -3.32
CA PHE A 65 12.34 3.26 -3.83
C PHE A 65 11.53 3.93 -2.71
N SER A 66 10.87 3.15 -1.85
CA SER A 66 10.16 3.69 -0.69
C SER A 66 11.08 4.38 0.31
N ALA A 67 12.17 3.71 0.70
CA ALA A 67 13.14 4.25 1.66
C ALA A 67 13.71 5.60 1.21
N PHE A 68 14.14 5.70 -0.05
CA PHE A 68 14.75 6.93 -0.57
C PHE A 68 13.78 8.09 -0.75
N LEU A 69 12.50 7.80 -1.02
CA LEU A 69 11.51 8.84 -1.28
C LEU A 69 10.74 9.30 -0.05
N ARG A 70 10.61 8.43 0.96
CA ARG A 70 9.81 8.71 2.17
C ARG A 70 10.62 8.97 3.42
N GLN A 71 11.85 8.46 3.53
CA GLN A 71 12.74 8.89 4.61
C GLN A 71 13.26 10.31 4.35
N ASP A 72 13.65 10.99 5.42
CA ASP A 72 14.12 12.37 5.33
C ASP A 72 15.40 12.49 4.46
N ALA A 73 15.59 13.65 3.83
CA ALA A 73 16.77 13.93 3.05
C ALA A 73 18.04 14.02 3.92
N ALA A 74 17.90 14.25 5.24
CA ALA A 74 19.01 14.26 6.19
C ALA A 74 19.59 12.87 6.48
N VAL A 75 18.81 11.80 6.28
CA VAL A 75 19.27 10.41 6.51
C VAL A 75 20.23 10.02 5.38
N SER A 76 21.36 9.44 5.74
CA SER A 76 22.39 9.07 4.77
C SER A 76 21.92 7.93 3.84
N ASP A 77 22.47 7.89 2.63
CA ASP A 77 22.15 6.83 1.66
C ASP A 77 22.48 5.44 2.22
N ILE A 78 23.56 5.32 3.01
CA ILE A 78 23.97 4.06 3.66
C ILE A 78 22.93 3.61 4.69
N GLU A 79 22.43 4.51 5.54
CA GLU A 79 21.38 4.19 6.52
C GLU A 79 20.06 3.79 5.85
N LYS A 80 19.72 4.42 4.71
CA LYS A 80 18.55 4.04 3.91
C LYS A 80 18.68 2.62 3.39
N TYR A 81 19.84 2.24 2.83
CA TYR A 81 20.11 0.87 2.41
C TYR A 81 20.11 -0.12 3.59
N ASN A 82 20.63 0.28 4.75
CA ASN A 82 20.56 -0.55 5.95
C ASN A 82 19.12 -0.81 6.40
N THR A 83 18.25 0.20 6.31
CA THR A 83 16.82 0.03 6.60
C THR A 83 16.17 -0.96 5.63
N VAL A 84 16.52 -0.92 4.35
CA VAL A 84 16.02 -1.88 3.35
C VAL A 84 16.44 -3.31 3.73
N ASN A 85 17.70 -3.51 4.13
CA ASN A 85 18.19 -4.82 4.55
C ASN A 85 17.48 -5.30 5.83
N GLU A 86 17.29 -4.41 6.82
CA GLU A 86 16.51 -4.72 8.03
C GLU A 86 15.07 -5.13 7.68
N CYS A 87 14.43 -4.47 6.72
CA CYS A 87 13.09 -4.85 6.26
C CYS A 87 13.08 -6.23 5.58
N LEU A 88 14.14 -6.56 4.82
CA LEU A 88 14.29 -7.87 4.21
C LEU A 88 14.49 -8.98 5.27
N ASP A 89 15.21 -8.68 6.36
CA ASP A 89 15.41 -9.59 7.50
C ASP A 89 14.11 -9.81 8.28
N LEU A 90 13.42 -8.73 8.67
CA LEU A 90 12.22 -8.79 9.51
C LEU A 90 11.07 -9.57 8.85
N LEU A 91 10.95 -9.45 7.53
CA LEU A 91 9.87 -10.06 6.74
C LEU A 91 10.31 -11.32 5.98
N ASP A 92 11.53 -11.80 6.20
CA ASP A 92 12.09 -13.00 5.57
C ASP A 92 11.94 -12.96 4.03
N LEU A 93 12.43 -11.88 3.42
CA LEU A 93 12.34 -11.59 1.98
C LEU A 93 13.68 -11.76 1.24
N HIS A 94 14.77 -12.10 1.93
CA HIS A 94 16.11 -12.22 1.31
C HIS A 94 16.17 -13.18 0.14
N SER A 95 15.47 -14.31 0.23
CA SER A 95 15.45 -15.35 -0.81
C SER A 95 14.84 -14.86 -2.13
N ILE A 96 13.98 -13.83 -2.08
CA ILE A 96 13.26 -13.28 -3.24
C ILE A 96 13.58 -11.80 -3.49
N ALA A 97 14.59 -11.25 -2.81
CA ALA A 97 14.87 -9.81 -2.84
C ALA A 97 15.13 -9.29 -4.26
N ASP A 98 15.85 -10.06 -5.08
CA ASP A 98 16.22 -9.68 -6.44
C ASP A 98 15.29 -10.31 -7.51
N GLN A 99 14.18 -10.90 -7.08
CA GLN A 99 13.14 -11.42 -7.97
C GLN A 99 12.23 -10.27 -8.44
N ILE A 100 11.81 -10.32 -9.71
CA ILE A 100 10.80 -9.41 -10.26
C ILE A 100 9.44 -9.70 -9.60
N ILE A 101 8.71 -8.65 -9.21
CA ILE A 101 7.43 -8.74 -8.49
C ILE A 101 6.36 -9.47 -9.31
N ARG A 102 6.37 -9.32 -10.64
CA ARG A 102 5.45 -10.00 -11.55
C ARG A 102 5.34 -11.51 -11.25
N ASN A 103 4.10 -11.98 -11.08
CA ASN A 103 3.74 -13.38 -10.75
C ASN A 103 4.15 -13.85 -9.35
N SER A 104 4.35 -12.94 -8.39
CA SER A 104 4.56 -13.31 -6.98
C SER A 104 3.29 -13.85 -6.31
N SER A 105 3.46 -14.65 -5.26
CA SER A 105 2.34 -15.17 -4.47
C SER A 105 1.65 -14.06 -3.66
N ALA A 106 0.39 -14.27 -3.26
CA ALA A 106 -0.35 -13.31 -2.44
C ALA A 106 0.36 -13.02 -1.10
N GLU A 107 0.96 -14.05 -0.50
CA GLU A 107 1.77 -13.92 0.72
C GLU A 107 3.00 -13.03 0.49
N GLN A 108 3.75 -13.26 -0.59
CA GLN A 108 4.93 -12.45 -0.94
C GLN A 108 4.54 -11.00 -1.18
N MET A 109 3.43 -10.77 -1.88
CA MET A 109 2.88 -9.44 -2.14
C MET A 109 2.49 -8.72 -0.84
N LYS A 110 1.85 -9.42 0.10
CA LYS A 110 1.49 -8.86 1.41
C LYS A 110 2.73 -8.46 2.21
N ARG A 111 3.74 -9.33 2.28
CA ARG A 111 5.02 -9.01 2.92
C ARG A 111 5.68 -7.81 2.25
N LEU A 112 5.68 -7.73 0.92
CA LEU A 112 6.22 -6.57 0.21
C LEU A 112 5.47 -5.28 0.54
N THR A 113 4.14 -5.31 0.58
CA THR A 113 3.33 -4.13 0.96
C THR A 113 3.70 -3.62 2.35
N ILE A 114 3.79 -4.53 3.32
CA ILE A 114 4.23 -4.20 4.69
C ILE A 114 5.66 -3.66 4.66
N GLY A 115 6.58 -4.33 3.97
CA GLY A 115 7.97 -3.91 3.86
C GLY A 115 8.15 -2.53 3.23
N VAL A 116 7.38 -2.20 2.20
CA VAL A 116 7.41 -0.89 1.54
C VAL A 116 6.99 0.21 2.51
N GLU A 117 5.98 -0.03 3.34
CA GLU A 117 5.59 0.92 4.38
C GLU A 117 6.62 0.99 5.51
N LEU A 118 7.21 -0.13 5.92
CA LEU A 118 8.27 -0.17 6.95
C LEU A 118 9.57 0.50 6.52
N ALA A 119 9.93 0.38 5.24
CA ALA A 119 11.12 0.99 4.66
C ALA A 119 11.10 2.53 4.76
N ALA A 120 9.91 3.13 4.89
CA ALA A 120 9.75 4.56 5.16
C ALA A 120 10.04 4.95 6.62
N GLN A 121 10.31 3.99 7.50
CA GLN A 121 10.45 4.14 8.96
C GLN A 121 9.30 4.93 9.62
N PRO A 122 8.04 4.50 9.45
CA PRO A 122 6.92 5.14 10.12
C PRO A 122 6.97 4.91 11.63
N SER A 123 6.48 5.88 12.40
CA SER A 123 6.27 5.74 13.86
C SER A 123 5.00 4.95 14.17
N VAL A 124 3.99 5.05 13.31
CA VAL A 124 2.72 4.32 13.43
C VAL A 124 2.42 3.60 12.11
N LEU A 125 2.11 2.31 12.18
CA LEU A 125 1.79 1.49 11.01
C LEU A 125 0.32 1.06 11.06
N PHE A 126 -0.44 1.40 10.02
CA PHE A 126 -1.81 0.93 9.81
C PHE A 126 -1.82 -0.25 8.83
N LEU A 127 -2.52 -1.33 9.20
CA LEU A 127 -2.66 -2.54 8.37
C LEU A 127 -4.14 -2.87 8.18
N ASP A 128 -4.64 -2.71 6.96
CA ASP A 128 -6.03 -3.07 6.63
C ASP A 128 -6.15 -4.53 6.21
N GLU A 129 -6.71 -5.36 7.10
CA GLU A 129 -6.93 -6.80 6.89
C GLU A 129 -5.70 -7.54 6.34
N PRO A 130 -4.53 -7.49 7.03
CA PRO A 130 -3.27 -8.02 6.51
C PRO A 130 -3.29 -9.55 6.31
N THR A 131 -4.24 -10.26 6.93
CA THR A 131 -4.39 -11.72 6.82
C THR A 131 -5.45 -12.15 5.80
N SER A 132 -6.08 -11.20 5.10
CA SER A 132 -7.14 -11.51 4.13
C SER A 132 -6.58 -12.20 2.88
N GLY A 133 -7.26 -13.25 2.42
CA GLY A 133 -6.85 -14.03 1.23
C GLY A 133 -5.66 -14.96 1.46
N LEU A 134 -5.23 -15.16 2.71
CA LEU A 134 -4.14 -16.05 3.08
C LEU A 134 -4.63 -17.27 3.85
N ASP A 135 -3.90 -18.37 3.74
CA ASP A 135 -4.09 -19.53 4.60
C ASP A 135 -3.56 -19.25 6.03
N ALA A 136 -3.98 -20.07 7.00
CA ALA A 136 -3.67 -19.84 8.41
C ALA A 136 -2.15 -19.81 8.72
N ARG A 137 -1.34 -20.59 7.99
CA ARG A 137 0.11 -20.63 8.20
C ARG A 137 0.76 -19.34 7.70
N SER A 138 0.44 -18.93 6.48
CA SER A 138 0.96 -17.69 5.89
C SER A 138 0.51 -16.47 6.69
N ALA A 139 -0.75 -16.44 7.14
CA ALA A 139 -1.27 -15.38 8.01
C ALA A 139 -0.48 -15.26 9.31
N LYS A 140 -0.16 -16.39 9.97
CA LYS A 140 0.66 -16.41 11.17
C LYS A 140 2.06 -15.86 10.92
N LEU A 141 2.72 -16.30 9.85
CA LEU A 141 4.07 -15.86 9.52
C LEU A 141 4.15 -14.34 9.26
N ILE A 142 3.14 -13.78 8.60
CA ILE A 142 3.02 -12.32 8.44
C ILE A 142 2.83 -11.63 9.79
N MET A 143 1.95 -12.15 10.64
CA MET A 143 1.68 -11.56 11.94
C MET A 143 2.87 -11.67 12.90
N ASP A 144 3.68 -12.73 12.82
CA ASP A 144 4.94 -12.86 13.55
C ASP A 144 5.96 -11.80 13.08
N GLY A 145 6.02 -11.52 11.78
CA GLY A 145 6.83 -10.41 11.24
C GLY A 145 6.36 -9.05 11.73
N VAL A 146 5.04 -8.81 11.73
CA VAL A 146 4.43 -7.59 12.27
C VAL A 146 4.68 -7.46 13.78
N ARG A 147 4.69 -8.57 14.52
CA ARG A 147 5.00 -8.58 15.95
C ARG A 147 6.42 -8.12 16.21
N LYS A 148 7.40 -8.64 15.47
CA LYS A 148 8.80 -8.19 15.56
C LYS A 148 8.93 -6.69 15.32
N VAL A 149 8.16 -6.14 14.37
CA VAL A 149 8.11 -4.69 14.12
C VAL A 149 7.56 -3.95 15.33
N ALA A 150 6.45 -4.42 15.91
CA ALA A 150 5.87 -3.78 17.10
C ALA A 150 6.85 -3.79 18.29
N ASP A 151 7.58 -4.90 18.48
CA ASP A 151 8.57 -5.06 19.55
C ASP A 151 9.78 -4.09 19.42
N THR A 152 10.00 -3.48 18.24
CA THR A 152 10.99 -2.39 18.07
C THR A 152 10.52 -1.05 18.64
N GLY A 153 9.32 -0.98 19.24
CA GLY A 153 8.75 0.23 19.82
C GLY A 153 7.88 1.05 18.84
N ARG A 154 7.44 0.43 17.73
CA ARG A 154 6.54 1.05 16.75
C ARG A 154 5.09 0.74 17.09
N THR A 155 4.21 1.72 16.95
CA THR A 155 2.76 1.50 17.15
C THR A 155 2.17 0.84 15.91
N VAL A 156 1.60 -0.35 16.04
CA VAL A 156 0.91 -1.02 14.93
C VAL A 156 -0.59 -1.08 15.22
N ILE A 157 -1.40 -0.67 14.26
CA ILE A 157 -2.86 -0.73 14.31
C ILE A 157 -3.33 -1.55 13.12
N CYS A 158 -4.06 -2.63 13.37
CA CYS A 158 -4.58 -3.48 12.31
C CYS A 158 -6.07 -3.75 12.44
N THR A 159 -6.76 -3.82 11.31
CA THR A 159 -8.11 -4.39 11.21
C THR A 159 -7.98 -5.86 10.85
N ILE A 160 -8.73 -6.74 11.53
CA ILE A 160 -8.75 -8.17 11.19
C ILE A 160 -10.18 -8.68 11.21
N HIS A 161 -10.48 -9.47 10.19
CA HIS A 161 -11.72 -10.20 10.03
C HIS A 161 -11.50 -11.67 10.44
N GLN A 162 -11.98 -12.07 11.63
CA GLN A 162 -11.98 -13.45 12.12
C GLN A 162 -10.61 -14.19 12.08
N PRO A 163 -9.67 -13.88 12.99
CA PRO A 163 -8.37 -14.52 13.09
C PRO A 163 -8.49 -15.93 13.67
N SER A 164 -7.50 -16.77 13.36
CA SER A 164 -7.26 -18.01 14.11
C SER A 164 -6.86 -17.69 15.55
N ALA A 165 -7.02 -18.67 16.45
CA ALA A 165 -6.62 -18.53 17.85
C ALA A 165 -5.13 -18.17 17.99
N GLU A 166 -4.27 -18.76 17.15
CA GLU A 166 -2.83 -18.47 17.16
C GLU A 166 -2.53 -17.02 16.79
N VAL A 167 -3.18 -16.48 15.75
CA VAL A 167 -3.01 -15.08 15.34
C VAL A 167 -3.59 -14.14 16.40
N PHE A 168 -4.70 -14.51 17.02
CA PHE A 168 -5.36 -13.69 18.04
C PHE A 168 -4.47 -13.45 19.28
N CYS A 169 -3.65 -14.44 19.65
CA CYS A 169 -2.74 -14.32 20.80
C CYS A 169 -1.53 -13.40 20.54
N VAL A 170 -1.32 -12.93 19.31
CA VAL A 170 -0.20 -12.03 18.96
C VAL A 170 -0.50 -10.57 19.37
N PHE A 171 -1.78 -10.21 19.54
CA PHE A 171 -2.20 -8.84 19.84
C PHE A 171 -2.06 -8.49 21.32
N ASP A 172 -1.54 -7.29 21.59
CA ASP A 172 -1.48 -6.76 22.96
C ASP A 172 -2.84 -6.20 23.40
N ARG A 173 -3.54 -5.51 22.49
CA ARG A 173 -4.79 -4.78 22.75
C ARG A 173 -5.86 -5.07 21.72
N LEU A 174 -7.10 -5.04 22.16
CA LEU A 174 -8.26 -5.22 21.30
C LEU A 174 -9.22 -4.04 21.42
N LEU A 175 -9.53 -3.42 20.27
CA LEU A 175 -10.70 -2.56 20.10
C LEU A 175 -11.80 -3.35 19.39
N LEU A 176 -12.95 -3.54 20.04
CA LEU A 176 -14.10 -4.24 19.48
C LEU A 176 -15.24 -3.26 19.17
N LEU A 177 -15.65 -3.23 17.90
CA LEU A 177 -16.74 -2.38 17.41
C LEU A 177 -17.96 -3.22 17.02
N LYS A 178 -19.16 -2.72 17.33
CA LYS A 178 -20.42 -3.26 16.80
C LYS A 178 -20.95 -2.42 15.64
N ARG A 179 -21.99 -2.94 14.97
CA ARG A 179 -22.69 -2.23 13.90
C ARG A 179 -23.17 -0.87 14.41
N GLY A 180 -22.91 0.20 13.63
CA GLY A 180 -23.17 1.58 14.06
C GLY A 180 -21.92 2.34 14.53
N GLY A 181 -20.76 1.68 14.61
CA GLY A 181 -19.50 2.35 14.98
C GLY A 181 -19.33 2.56 16.48
N GLU A 182 -20.10 1.84 17.29
CA GLU A 182 -20.04 1.94 18.76
C GLU A 182 -19.02 0.94 19.32
N THR A 183 -18.32 1.36 20.37
CA THR A 183 -17.31 0.54 21.06
C THR A 183 -17.99 -0.37 22.07
N VAL A 184 -17.67 -1.67 22.00
CA VAL A 184 -18.15 -2.72 22.91
C VAL A 184 -17.08 -3.08 23.94
N PHE A 185 -15.81 -3.05 23.53
CA PHE A 185 -14.68 -3.35 24.40
C PHE A 185 -13.44 -2.64 23.89
N PHE A 186 -12.63 -2.13 24.81
CA PHE A 186 -11.26 -1.70 24.55
C PHE A 186 -10.40 -2.02 25.77
N GLY A 187 -9.31 -2.74 25.56
CA GLY A 187 -8.40 -3.10 26.64
C GLY A 187 -7.26 -4.00 26.18
N ASP A 188 -6.36 -4.30 27.12
CA ASP A 188 -5.34 -5.32 26.96
C ASP A 188 -6.01 -6.71 26.90
N LEU A 189 -5.51 -7.59 26.03
CA LEU A 189 -6.05 -8.95 25.91
C LEU A 189 -5.62 -9.85 27.07
N GLY A 190 -4.42 -9.64 27.61
CA GLY A 190 -3.82 -10.53 28.60
C GLY A 190 -3.33 -11.86 27.98
N GLU A 191 -2.74 -12.73 28.80
CA GLU A 191 -2.28 -14.04 28.32
C GLU A 191 -3.47 -14.87 27.83
N ASN A 192 -3.40 -15.36 26.58
CA ASN A 192 -4.46 -16.15 25.94
C ASN A 192 -5.85 -15.48 25.97
N ALA A 193 -5.91 -14.14 25.93
CA ALA A 193 -7.13 -13.36 25.97
C ALA A 193 -7.95 -13.49 27.28
N SER A 194 -7.32 -13.82 28.41
CA SER A 194 -8.01 -14.00 29.69
C SER A 194 -8.83 -12.77 30.11
N THR A 195 -8.27 -11.56 29.97
CA THR A 195 -8.94 -10.31 30.38
C THR A 195 -10.22 -10.06 29.59
N LEU A 196 -10.21 -10.40 28.29
CA LEU A 196 -11.39 -10.31 27.44
C LEU A 196 -12.46 -11.31 27.86
N ILE A 197 -12.06 -12.55 28.12
CA ILE A 197 -12.96 -13.64 28.50
C ILE A 197 -13.62 -13.29 29.84
N ASP A 198 -12.83 -12.87 30.83
CA ASP A 198 -13.34 -12.45 32.14
C ASP A 198 -14.35 -11.30 32.01
N TYR A 199 -14.07 -10.29 31.19
CA TYR A 199 -15.00 -9.19 30.94
C TYR A 199 -16.35 -9.67 30.40
N PHE A 200 -16.34 -10.51 29.37
CA PHE A 200 -17.59 -11.01 28.77
C PHE A 200 -18.33 -12.01 29.67
N GLU A 201 -17.62 -12.82 30.45
CA GLU A 201 -18.24 -13.74 31.42
C GLU A 201 -18.86 -13.04 32.63
N THR A 202 -18.42 -11.80 32.93
CA THR A 202 -19.03 -10.97 33.98
C THR A 202 -20.41 -10.43 33.57
N ILE A 203 -20.73 -10.44 32.27
CA ILE A 203 -22.00 -9.93 31.75
C ILE A 203 -23.06 -11.04 31.87
N ASP A 204 -24.09 -10.78 32.68
CA ASP A 204 -25.22 -11.69 32.86
C ASP A 204 -25.90 -12.02 31.53
N GLY A 205 -25.94 -13.32 31.18
CA GLY A 205 -26.61 -13.82 29.97
C GLY A 205 -25.68 -14.15 28.80
N VAL A 206 -24.38 -13.87 28.90
CA VAL A 206 -23.38 -14.31 27.90
C VAL A 206 -23.04 -15.80 28.11
N PRO A 207 -23.06 -16.64 27.06
CA PRO A 207 -22.66 -18.03 27.17
C PRO A 207 -21.15 -18.13 27.44
N LYS A 208 -20.76 -18.92 28.44
CA LYS A 208 -19.35 -19.16 28.77
C LYS A 208 -18.58 -19.77 27.62
N LEU A 209 -17.28 -19.49 27.55
CA LEU A 209 -16.40 -20.02 26.53
C LEU A 209 -16.25 -21.56 26.68
N ALA A 210 -16.41 -22.29 25.58
CA ALA A 210 -16.14 -23.73 25.56
C ALA A 210 -14.63 -24.01 25.53
N LYS A 211 -14.19 -25.12 26.17
CA LYS A 211 -12.78 -25.43 26.45
C LYS A 211 -11.81 -25.48 25.25
N ASP A 212 -12.31 -25.61 24.02
CA ASP A 212 -11.49 -25.67 22.79
C ASP A 212 -12.00 -24.71 21.71
N TYR A 213 -12.73 -23.66 22.11
CA TYR A 213 -13.32 -22.73 21.16
C TYR A 213 -12.48 -21.46 21.03
N ASN A 214 -12.35 -20.95 19.80
CA ASN A 214 -11.56 -19.76 19.53
C ASN A 214 -12.20 -18.53 20.20
N PRO A 215 -11.52 -17.85 21.15
CA PRO A 215 -12.05 -16.68 21.83
C PRO A 215 -12.46 -15.57 20.86
N ALA A 216 -11.73 -15.41 19.74
CA ALA A 216 -12.02 -14.40 18.73
C ALA A 216 -13.34 -14.68 17.99
N THR A 217 -13.66 -15.95 17.73
CA THR A 217 -14.92 -16.35 17.10
C THR A 217 -16.07 -16.22 18.10
N TRP A 218 -15.87 -16.69 19.33
CA TRP A 218 -16.83 -16.57 20.41
C TRP A 218 -17.28 -15.13 20.67
N MET A 219 -16.33 -14.20 20.84
CA MET A 219 -16.69 -12.80 21.10
C MET A 219 -17.50 -12.19 19.96
N LEU A 220 -17.22 -12.58 18.72
CA LEU A 220 -17.94 -12.09 17.54
C LEU A 220 -19.37 -12.66 17.49
N GLU A 221 -19.57 -13.90 17.93
CA GLU A 221 -20.90 -14.50 18.06
C GLU A 221 -21.71 -13.85 19.19
N VAL A 222 -21.07 -13.58 20.33
CA VAL A 222 -21.71 -12.91 21.49
C VAL A 222 -22.22 -11.52 21.13
N ILE A 223 -21.44 -10.72 20.40
CA ILE A 223 -21.88 -9.40 19.93
C ILE A 223 -22.85 -9.46 18.74
N GLY A 224 -23.19 -10.66 18.26
CA GLY A 224 -24.13 -10.81 17.16
C GLY A 224 -23.56 -10.52 15.78
N ALA A 225 -22.24 -10.61 15.62
CA ALA A 225 -21.56 -10.50 14.33
C ALA A 225 -21.58 -11.80 13.50
N GLY A 226 -22.11 -12.90 14.07
CA GLY A 226 -22.23 -14.22 13.44
C GLY A 226 -23.58 -14.46 12.73
N VAL A 227 -23.76 -15.65 12.17
CA VAL A 227 -24.97 -16.07 11.42
C VAL A 227 -26.18 -16.33 12.34
N GLY A 228 -25.99 -16.32 13.66
CA GLY A 228 -27.04 -16.43 14.66
C GLY A 228 -27.80 -15.10 14.86
N LYS A 229 -29.13 -15.17 14.91
CA LYS A 229 -30.00 -14.03 15.22
C LYS A 229 -29.59 -13.39 16.56
N CYS A 230 -29.34 -12.09 16.58
CA CYS A 230 -29.32 -11.32 17.82
C CYS A 230 -30.73 -11.24 18.40
N ASP A 231 -30.87 -11.60 19.68
CA ASP A 231 -31.82 -10.90 20.54
C ASP A 231 -31.19 -9.52 20.84
N ASP A 232 -31.84 -8.42 20.44
CA ASP A 232 -31.48 -7.01 20.78
C ASP A 232 -31.61 -6.71 22.30
N LYS A 233 -31.51 -7.74 23.16
CA LYS A 233 -31.79 -7.66 24.60
C LYS A 233 -30.66 -7.03 25.41
N PHE A 234 -29.42 -7.00 24.89
CA PHE A 234 -28.25 -6.57 25.65
C PHE A 234 -27.60 -5.31 25.07
N ASP A 235 -27.58 -4.23 25.85
CA ASP A 235 -26.84 -3.02 25.50
C ASP A 235 -25.38 -3.11 25.99
N PHE A 236 -24.56 -3.81 25.18
CA PHE A 236 -23.13 -3.94 25.41
C PHE A 236 -22.39 -2.59 25.52
N VAL A 237 -22.91 -1.53 24.91
CA VAL A 237 -22.25 -0.20 24.91
C VAL A 237 -22.41 0.46 26.26
N SER A 238 -23.61 0.39 26.85
CA SER A 238 -23.84 0.89 28.20
C SER A 238 -23.07 0.10 29.26
N CYS A 239 -22.96 -1.22 29.07
CA CYS A 239 -22.12 -2.06 29.93
C CYS A 239 -20.64 -1.62 29.88
N PHE A 240 -20.11 -1.40 28.67
CA PHE A 240 -18.73 -0.94 28.51
C PHE A 240 -18.49 0.43 29.17
N LYS A 241 -19.39 1.40 29.00
CA LYS A 241 -19.28 2.73 29.62
C LYS A 241 -19.23 2.70 31.14
N ASN A 242 -19.84 1.69 31.77
CA ASN A 242 -19.85 1.51 33.22
C ASN A 242 -18.71 0.59 33.71
N SER A 243 -17.94 0.01 32.79
CA SER A 243 -16.87 -0.94 33.12
C SER A 243 -15.61 -0.24 33.62
N GLU A 244 -14.81 -0.96 34.41
CA GLU A 244 -13.49 -0.50 34.88
C GLU A 244 -12.57 -0.11 33.72
N HIS A 245 -12.63 -0.85 32.60
CA HIS A 245 -11.82 -0.57 31.40
C HIS A 245 -12.09 0.82 30.81
N PHE A 246 -13.34 1.30 30.87
CA PHE A 246 -13.67 2.64 30.38
C PHE A 246 -13.11 3.74 31.29
N TYR A 247 -13.14 3.55 32.61
CA TYR A 247 -12.52 4.47 33.56
C TYR A 247 -10.99 4.54 33.36
N LEU A 248 -10.33 3.39 33.21
CA LEU A 248 -8.89 3.35 32.90
C LEU A 248 -8.56 4.09 31.61
N LEU A 249 -9.38 3.92 30.56
CA LEU A 249 -9.23 4.65 29.30
C LEU A 249 -9.37 6.16 29.49
N GLN A 250 -10.32 6.62 30.32
CA GLN A 250 -10.52 8.03 30.60
C GLN A 250 -9.31 8.63 31.35
N ASP A 251 -8.68 7.86 32.23
CA ASP A 251 -7.45 8.24 32.91
C ASP A 251 -6.27 8.38 31.94
N TYR A 252 -6.12 7.46 30.97
CA TYR A 252 -5.08 7.60 29.94
C TYR A 252 -5.22 8.89 29.12
N PHE A 253 -6.44 9.31 28.80
CA PHE A 253 -6.67 10.57 28.09
C PHE A 253 -6.41 11.80 28.95
N SER A 254 -6.71 11.75 30.26
CA SER A 254 -6.52 12.89 31.17
C SER A 254 -5.04 13.13 31.53
N VAL A 255 -4.22 12.07 31.56
CA VAL A 255 -2.78 12.11 31.86
C VAL A 255 -1.92 12.49 30.63
N SER A 256 -2.54 12.76 29.47
CA SER A 256 -1.89 13.00 28.16
C SER A 256 -1.10 14.33 28.02
N LYS A 257 -0.34 14.72 29.03
CA LYS A 257 0.83 15.60 28.88
C LYS A 257 2.06 14.71 28.82
N SER A 258 2.28 14.12 27.65
CA SER A 258 3.48 13.31 27.42
C SER A 258 4.74 14.20 27.51
N SER A 259 5.85 13.61 27.94
CA SER A 259 7.19 14.23 27.91
C SER A 259 7.79 14.28 26.50
N LEU A 260 7.07 13.75 25.50
CA LEU A 260 7.53 13.61 24.12
C LEU A 260 7.29 14.91 23.33
N GLN A 261 8.18 15.19 22.40
CA GLN A 261 8.09 16.38 21.55
C GLN A 261 6.97 16.23 20.49
N PRO A 262 6.35 17.34 20.08
CA PRO A 262 5.39 17.33 18.98
C PRO A 262 6.06 16.93 17.67
N LEU A 263 5.42 16.01 16.93
CA LEU A 263 5.86 15.63 15.58
C LEU A 263 5.53 16.76 14.61
N THR A 264 6.52 17.61 14.33
CA THR A 264 6.40 18.72 13.38
C THR A 264 7.21 18.45 12.14
N PHE A 265 6.58 18.65 10.98
CA PHE A 265 7.25 18.51 9.70
C PHE A 265 7.09 19.82 8.91
N THR A 266 8.16 20.24 8.23
CA THR A 266 8.18 21.50 7.47
C THR A 266 7.83 21.31 6.00
N ARG A 267 8.10 20.13 5.45
CA ARG A 267 7.90 19.80 4.03
C ARG A 267 6.89 18.68 3.87
N LYS A 268 6.07 18.81 2.82
CA LYS A 268 5.09 17.80 2.38
C LYS A 268 5.73 16.48 2.00
N ARG A 269 6.87 16.52 1.32
CA ARG A 269 7.64 15.35 0.89
C ARG A 269 8.98 15.32 1.59
N ALA A 270 9.43 14.12 1.94
CA ALA A 270 10.67 13.93 2.67
C ALA A 270 11.90 14.07 1.75
N ALA A 271 11.86 13.44 0.58
CA ALA A 271 12.95 13.48 -0.39
C ALA A 271 13.04 14.80 -1.18
N SER A 272 14.26 15.13 -1.60
CA SER A 272 14.53 16.26 -2.49
C SER A 272 13.95 16.03 -3.90
N ASN A 273 13.70 17.11 -4.64
CA ASN A 273 13.21 17.02 -6.02
C ASN A 273 14.20 16.27 -6.95
N VAL A 274 15.51 16.42 -6.71
CA VAL A 274 16.55 15.74 -7.50
C VAL A 274 16.54 14.24 -7.23
N THR A 275 16.41 13.84 -5.95
CA THR A 275 16.27 12.43 -5.56
C THR A 275 15.01 11.82 -6.19
N GLN A 276 13.88 12.52 -6.10
CA GLN A 276 12.63 12.08 -6.74
C GLN A 276 12.81 11.87 -8.25
N ALA A 277 13.41 12.83 -8.95
CA ALA A 277 13.66 12.75 -10.39
C ALA A 277 14.56 11.55 -10.75
N LYS A 278 15.67 11.37 -10.03
CA LYS A 278 16.64 10.29 -10.28
C LYS A 278 16.01 8.91 -10.12
N PHE A 279 15.31 8.66 -9.02
CA PHE A 279 14.70 7.36 -8.75
C PHE A 279 13.56 7.05 -9.71
N LEU A 280 12.74 8.05 -10.06
CA LEU A 280 11.67 7.86 -11.04
C LEU A 280 12.22 7.59 -12.44
N LEU A 281 13.23 8.34 -12.88
CA LEU A 281 13.88 8.12 -14.18
C LEU A 281 14.45 6.70 -14.26
N ASN A 282 15.27 6.31 -13.29
CA ASN A 282 15.86 4.97 -13.24
C ASN A 282 14.76 3.90 -13.28
N ARG A 283 13.73 4.02 -12.44
CA ARG A 283 12.59 3.09 -12.42
C ARG A 283 11.94 2.93 -13.79
N PHE A 284 11.73 4.02 -14.53
CA PHE A 284 11.14 3.93 -15.87
C PHE A 284 12.09 3.26 -16.88
N PHE A 285 13.39 3.54 -16.84
CA PHE A 285 14.38 2.84 -17.67
C PHE A 285 14.38 1.33 -17.38
N ASP A 286 14.39 0.97 -16.11
CA ASP A 286 14.35 -0.44 -15.68
C ASP A 286 13.04 -1.10 -16.10
N LEU A 287 11.90 -0.42 -15.94
CA LEU A 287 10.59 -0.93 -16.36
C LEU A 287 10.54 -1.25 -17.86
N TYR A 288 11.08 -0.37 -18.71
CA TYR A 288 11.12 -0.57 -20.15
C TYR A 288 12.08 -1.69 -20.53
N TRP A 289 13.22 -1.75 -19.85
CA TRP A 289 14.22 -2.80 -20.07
C TRP A 289 13.70 -4.20 -19.66
N GLN A 290 13.06 -4.30 -18.49
CA GLN A 290 12.52 -5.55 -17.93
C GLN A 290 11.18 -6.00 -18.57
N THR A 291 10.63 -5.19 -19.47
CA THR A 291 9.43 -5.51 -20.26
C THR A 291 9.77 -5.65 -21.75
N PRO A 292 10.57 -6.65 -22.15
CA PRO A 292 11.07 -6.79 -23.52
C PRO A 292 9.96 -7.00 -24.55
N SER A 293 8.82 -7.59 -24.15
CA SER A 293 7.66 -7.79 -25.04
C SER A 293 7.15 -6.50 -25.65
N TYR A 294 7.23 -5.39 -24.91
CA TYR A 294 6.81 -4.07 -25.38
C TYR A 294 7.73 -3.55 -26.48
N ASN A 295 9.03 -3.44 -26.16
CA ASN A 295 10.03 -2.93 -27.10
C ASN A 295 10.13 -3.81 -28.34
N LEU A 296 10.13 -5.13 -28.17
CA LEU A 296 10.26 -6.09 -29.27
C LEU A 296 9.08 -6.00 -30.25
N THR A 297 7.84 -5.97 -29.75
CA THR A 297 6.64 -5.85 -30.61
C THR A 297 6.68 -4.55 -31.41
N ARG A 298 7.09 -3.46 -30.76
CA ARG A 298 7.21 -2.14 -31.38
C ARG A 298 8.23 -2.13 -32.53
N PHE A 299 9.42 -2.69 -32.33
CA PHE A 299 10.46 -2.79 -33.36
C PHE A 299 10.06 -3.71 -34.52
N ILE A 300 9.44 -4.86 -34.23
CA ILE A 300 9.01 -5.79 -35.27
C ILE A 300 7.94 -5.15 -36.16
N VAL A 301 6.94 -4.50 -35.55
CA VAL A 301 5.85 -3.85 -36.31
C VAL A 301 6.39 -2.68 -37.14
N SER A 302 7.34 -1.88 -36.62
CA SER A 302 7.94 -0.79 -37.41
C SER A 302 8.73 -1.29 -38.62
N ILE A 303 9.47 -2.39 -38.47
CA ILE A 303 10.22 -3.00 -39.58
C ILE A 303 9.24 -3.54 -40.64
N ILE A 304 8.18 -4.24 -40.25
CA ILE A 304 7.19 -4.79 -41.18
C ILE A 304 6.55 -3.67 -42.01
N ILE A 305 6.21 -2.55 -41.37
CA ILE A 305 5.58 -1.40 -42.04
C ILE A 305 6.59 -0.65 -42.92
N GLY A 306 7.83 -0.50 -42.45
CA GLY A 306 8.92 0.06 -43.27
C GLY A 306 9.13 -0.73 -44.55
N VAL A 307 9.18 -2.07 -44.45
CA VAL A 307 9.28 -2.97 -45.62
C VAL A 307 8.05 -2.86 -46.52
N ALA A 308 6.84 -2.84 -45.95
CA ALA A 308 5.60 -2.73 -46.73
C ALA A 308 5.55 -1.42 -47.54
N PHE A 309 5.87 -0.27 -46.92
CA PHE A 309 5.94 1.00 -47.64
C PHE A 309 7.12 1.05 -48.62
N GLY A 310 8.27 0.49 -48.26
CA GLY A 310 9.43 0.38 -49.16
C GLY A 310 9.11 -0.37 -50.45
N ILE A 311 8.41 -1.50 -50.36
CA ILE A 311 7.96 -2.28 -51.53
C ILE A 311 6.92 -1.50 -52.34
N THR A 312 5.97 -0.85 -51.68
CA THR A 312 4.86 -0.14 -52.35
C THR A 312 5.34 1.03 -53.21
N PHE A 313 6.47 1.66 -52.83
CA PHE A 313 6.97 2.88 -53.47
C PHE A 313 8.33 2.70 -54.16
N ILE A 314 8.76 1.45 -54.42
CA ILE A 314 10.08 1.14 -55.00
C ILE A 314 10.27 1.70 -56.42
N ASP A 315 9.20 1.76 -57.21
CA ASP A 315 9.20 2.22 -58.61
C ASP A 315 8.70 3.67 -58.78
N ALA A 316 8.74 4.49 -57.72
CA ALA A 316 8.26 5.86 -57.80
C ALA A 316 9.24 6.78 -58.58
N GLU A 317 8.84 7.22 -59.78
CA GLU A 317 9.60 8.22 -60.55
C GLU A 317 9.34 9.65 -60.05
N TYR A 318 10.30 10.23 -59.34
CA TYR A 318 10.21 11.59 -58.77
C TYR A 318 10.39 12.75 -59.77
N SER A 319 10.38 12.45 -61.07
CA SER A 319 10.49 13.44 -62.16
C SER A 319 9.15 14.12 -62.49
N SER A 320 8.03 13.50 -62.11
CA SER A 320 6.68 13.99 -62.38
C SER A 320 6.03 14.62 -61.14
N TYR A 321 5.09 15.55 -61.34
CA TYR A 321 4.27 16.12 -60.25
C TYR A 321 3.54 15.01 -59.46
N GLN A 322 3.14 13.94 -60.13
CA GLN A 322 2.52 12.77 -59.51
C GLN A 322 3.51 12.01 -58.62
N GLY A 323 4.76 11.80 -59.06
CA GLY A 323 5.80 11.15 -58.27
C GLY A 323 6.22 11.93 -57.02
N ILE A 324 6.28 13.27 -57.10
CA ILE A 324 6.53 14.13 -55.94
C ILE A 324 5.40 14.01 -54.91
N ASN A 325 4.14 14.03 -55.35
CA ASN A 325 2.99 13.82 -54.47
C ASN A 325 2.95 12.42 -53.85
N SER A 326 3.34 11.39 -54.61
CA SER A 326 3.50 10.04 -54.08
C SER A 326 4.56 9.98 -52.98
N GLY A 327 5.72 10.60 -53.17
CA GLY A 327 6.79 10.67 -52.15
C GLY A 327 6.36 11.42 -50.88
N LEU A 328 5.66 12.56 -51.03
CA LEU A 328 5.07 13.28 -49.90
C LEU A 328 4.02 12.44 -49.18
N GLY A 329 3.20 11.70 -49.93
CA GLY A 329 2.22 10.75 -49.39
C GLY A 329 2.88 9.62 -48.59
N THR A 330 3.98 9.05 -49.07
CA THR A 330 4.74 8.01 -48.35
C THR A 330 5.31 8.54 -47.04
N ALA A 331 5.90 9.74 -47.04
CA ALA A 331 6.44 10.36 -45.83
C ALA A 331 5.34 10.65 -44.80
N TYR A 332 4.21 11.18 -45.25
CA TYR A 332 3.04 11.44 -44.41
C TYR A 332 2.45 10.16 -43.80
N MET A 333 2.25 9.12 -44.62
CA MET A 333 1.70 7.84 -44.18
C MET A 333 2.65 7.15 -43.19
N THR A 334 3.94 7.07 -43.50
CA THR A 334 4.94 6.46 -42.61
C THR A 334 4.98 7.15 -41.25
N THR A 335 5.02 8.48 -41.23
CA THR A 335 5.03 9.27 -39.98
C THR A 335 3.73 9.07 -39.18
N SER A 336 2.58 9.05 -39.86
CA SER A 336 1.27 8.88 -39.22
C SER A 336 1.11 7.48 -38.60
N PHE A 337 1.52 6.43 -39.31
CA PHE A 337 1.46 5.06 -38.82
C PHE A 337 2.41 4.84 -37.63
N ILE A 338 3.65 5.32 -37.71
CA ILE A 338 4.61 5.23 -36.58
C ILE A 338 4.04 5.91 -35.33
N THR A 339 3.41 7.07 -35.48
CA THR A 339 2.77 7.79 -34.37
C THR A 339 1.63 6.97 -33.76
N TYR A 340 0.73 6.42 -34.60
CA TYR A 340 -0.40 5.60 -34.14
C TYR A 340 0.06 4.33 -33.39
N ILE A 341 1.10 3.66 -33.88
CA ILE A 341 1.64 2.45 -33.26
C ILE A 341 2.27 2.76 -31.93
N THR A 342 3.08 3.82 -31.86
CA THR A 342 3.72 4.26 -30.61
C THR A 342 2.67 4.59 -29.56
N PHE A 343 1.62 5.32 -29.93
CA PHE A 343 0.51 5.64 -29.03
C PHE A 343 -0.19 4.38 -28.50
N ASN A 344 -0.58 3.45 -29.39
CA ASN A 344 -1.28 2.23 -28.99
C ASN A 344 -0.40 1.30 -28.14
N ALA A 345 0.91 1.28 -28.38
CA ALA A 345 1.84 0.45 -27.63
C ALA A 345 2.00 0.92 -26.18
N VAL A 346 1.99 2.24 -25.92
CA VAL A 346 2.20 2.83 -24.58
C VAL A 346 1.00 2.65 -23.65
N LEU A 347 -0.22 2.60 -24.21
CA LEU A 347 -1.47 2.47 -23.46
C LEU A 347 -1.49 1.31 -22.44
N PRO A 348 -1.19 0.05 -22.80
CA PRO A 348 -1.25 -1.06 -21.86
C PRO A 348 -0.24 -0.94 -20.70
N ILE A 349 0.95 -0.38 -20.95
CA ILE A 349 1.94 -0.13 -19.88
C ILE A 349 1.44 0.92 -18.92
N THR A 350 0.98 2.05 -19.46
CA THR A 350 0.46 3.16 -18.65
C THR A 350 -0.75 2.72 -17.83
N TYR A 351 -1.59 1.84 -18.39
CA TYR A 351 -2.73 1.28 -17.67
C TYR A 351 -2.31 0.41 -16.47
N ARG A 352 -1.29 -0.44 -16.63
CA ARG A 352 -0.77 -1.29 -15.54
C ARG A 352 -0.15 -0.46 -14.41
N GLU A 353 0.67 0.53 -14.74
CA GLU A 353 1.32 1.41 -13.74
C GLU A 353 0.39 2.47 -13.13
N ARG A 354 -0.85 2.59 -13.63
CA ARG A 354 -1.80 3.57 -13.10
C ARG A 354 -2.14 3.32 -11.63
N ALA A 355 -2.29 2.05 -11.26
CA ALA A 355 -2.68 1.66 -9.91
C ALA A 355 -1.55 1.95 -8.90
N SER A 356 -0.31 1.58 -9.23
CA SER A 356 0.89 1.87 -8.43
C SER A 356 1.06 3.37 -8.23
N TYR A 357 0.89 4.17 -9.30
CA TYR A 357 0.97 5.63 -9.24
C TYR A 357 -0.03 6.25 -8.23
N TYR A 358 -1.29 5.83 -8.23
CA TYR A 358 -2.27 6.41 -7.29
C TYR A 358 -1.97 6.05 -5.83
N ARG A 359 -1.52 4.82 -5.58
CA ARG A 359 -1.09 4.40 -4.23
C ARG A 359 0.09 5.25 -3.76
N GLU A 360 1.16 5.34 -4.56
CA GLU A 360 2.36 6.10 -4.23
C GLU A 360 2.10 7.60 -4.05
N ARG A 361 1.15 8.14 -4.83
CA ARG A 361 0.69 9.53 -4.70
C ARG A 361 -0.10 9.75 -3.41
N SER A 362 -0.91 8.78 -2.96
CA SER A 362 -1.63 8.86 -1.69
C SER A 362 -0.68 8.93 -0.49
N SER A 363 0.48 8.26 -0.59
CA SER A 363 1.56 8.29 0.40
C SER A 363 2.56 9.45 0.20
N GLU A 364 2.28 10.38 -0.72
CA GLU A 364 3.08 11.59 -1.00
C GLU A 364 4.57 11.30 -1.29
N MET A 365 4.90 10.15 -1.89
CA MET A 365 6.29 9.73 -2.17
C MET A 365 7.03 10.71 -3.09
N TYR A 366 6.37 11.21 -4.12
CA TYR A 366 6.98 12.09 -5.12
C TYR A 366 5.98 13.08 -5.73
N ASN A 367 6.50 14.08 -6.43
CA ASN A 367 5.68 14.99 -7.23
C ASN A 367 5.25 14.34 -8.54
N ALA A 368 3.96 14.46 -8.89
CA ALA A 368 3.40 14.00 -10.16
C ALA A 368 4.17 14.54 -11.38
N PHE A 369 4.71 15.76 -11.29
CA PHE A 369 5.55 16.33 -12.35
C PHE A 369 6.73 15.40 -12.71
N TRP A 370 7.47 14.89 -11.72
CA TRP A 370 8.63 14.03 -11.97
C TRP A 370 8.24 12.67 -12.53
N TYR A 371 7.06 12.16 -12.17
CA TYR A 371 6.53 10.92 -12.74
C TYR A 371 6.30 11.07 -14.24
N PHE A 372 5.60 12.13 -14.66
CA PHE A 372 5.36 12.38 -16.08
C PHE A 372 6.64 12.66 -16.84
N MET A 373 7.55 13.49 -16.29
CA MET A 373 8.86 13.72 -16.89
C MET A 373 9.65 12.42 -17.09
N GLY A 374 9.68 11.54 -16.08
CA GLY A 374 10.32 10.23 -16.18
C GLY A 374 9.74 9.37 -17.29
N SER A 375 8.40 9.28 -17.35
CA SER A 375 7.69 8.52 -18.39
C SER A 375 7.90 9.05 -19.81
N THR A 376 8.12 10.37 -19.97
CA THR A 376 8.37 10.98 -21.28
C THR A 376 9.83 10.84 -21.71
N ILE A 377 10.79 11.02 -20.79
CA ILE A 377 12.22 10.95 -21.11
C ILE A 377 12.62 9.54 -21.52
N VAL A 378 12.08 8.51 -20.87
CA VAL A 378 12.41 7.12 -21.20
C VAL A 378 11.98 6.74 -22.62
N GLU A 379 10.93 7.37 -23.16
CA GLU A 379 10.43 7.10 -24.50
C GLU A 379 11.35 7.64 -25.61
N ILE A 380 12.14 8.68 -25.34
CA ILE A 380 12.95 9.36 -26.37
C ILE A 380 13.94 8.40 -27.05
N PRO A 381 14.78 7.62 -26.33
CA PRO A 381 15.71 6.68 -26.97
C PRO A 381 15.00 5.59 -27.79
N TYR A 382 13.87 5.07 -27.32
CA TYR A 382 13.12 4.03 -28.03
C TYR A 382 12.42 4.56 -29.27
N CYS A 383 11.81 5.74 -29.20
CA CYS A 383 11.30 6.47 -30.36
C CYS A 383 12.39 6.69 -31.41
N PHE A 384 13.56 7.17 -30.97
CA PHE A 384 14.68 7.43 -31.87
C PHE A 384 15.18 6.17 -32.56
N GLY A 385 15.36 5.07 -31.82
CA GLY A 385 15.74 3.77 -32.36
C GLY A 385 14.69 3.21 -33.33
N GLN A 386 13.40 3.37 -33.01
CA GLN A 386 12.31 2.91 -33.87
C GLN A 386 12.32 3.65 -35.21
N VAL A 387 12.44 4.98 -35.18
CA VAL A 387 12.51 5.79 -36.41
C VAL A 387 13.70 5.35 -37.25
N LEU A 388 14.88 5.20 -36.65
CA LEU A 388 16.08 4.69 -37.34
C LEU A 388 15.89 3.31 -37.98
N SER A 389 15.10 2.42 -37.36
CA SER A 389 14.83 1.09 -37.93
C SER A 389 13.83 1.07 -39.09
N SER A 390 13.10 2.17 -39.27
CA SER A 390 12.04 2.30 -40.29
C SER A 390 12.48 3.06 -41.55
N TRP A 391 13.60 3.78 -41.48
CA TRP A 391 14.30 4.41 -42.62
C TRP A 391 15.39 3.47 -43.11
#